data_AF-A0A225UNI5-F1
#
_entry.id   AF-A0A225UNI5-F1
#
_cell.length_a   1.000
_cell.length_b   1.000
_cell.length_c   1.000
_cell.angle_alpha   90.00
_cell.angle_beta   90.00
_cell.angle_gamma   90.00
#
_symmetry.space_group_name_H-M   'P 1'
#
loop_
_entity.id
_entity.type
_entity.pdbx_description
1 polymer ?
#
loop_
_entity_poly.entity_id
_entity_poly.type
_entity_poly.pdbx_seq_one_letter_code
_entity_poly.pdbx_strand_id
1 'polypeptide(L)'
;MSESELLAWGIVVRHAFMPPEETKASAHETDQTTSLLEQLKRQSVQIDVLILQNTSLPPEMLLSVSSLPPGTPPQPVLLATRLKKKGSQLLAAAWFQWYTAEPRVIASPAIKKTKLYELRHTVRYMILFLPLGFALDPSTPAYKDELLALGEKAQGNALHFLKAHGSSALALGTALKALR
;
A
#
# COMPACT_ATOMS: atom_id res chain seq x y z
N MET A 1 -14.10 8.00 -46.15
CA MET A 1 -14.68 7.23 -45.05
C MET A 1 -15.49 8.20 -44.21
N SER A 2 -16.81 8.15 -44.34
CA SER A 2 -17.71 9.11 -43.68
C SER A 2 -18.02 8.68 -42.24
N GLU A 3 -18.41 9.62 -41.38
CA GLU A 3 -18.83 9.31 -40.00
C GLU A 3 -19.95 8.25 -39.96
N SER A 4 -20.82 8.23 -40.97
CA SER A 4 -21.87 7.22 -41.12
C SER A 4 -21.32 5.80 -41.33
N GLU A 5 -20.21 5.64 -42.05
CA GLU A 5 -19.56 4.34 -42.19
C GLU A 5 -18.90 3.93 -40.87
N LEU A 6 -18.20 4.84 -40.19
CA LEU A 6 -17.54 4.55 -38.92
C LEU A 6 -18.55 4.10 -37.84
N LEU A 7 -19.71 4.74 -37.80
CA LEU A 7 -20.82 4.36 -36.91
C LEU A 7 -21.40 3.00 -37.28
N ALA A 8 -21.57 2.69 -38.56
CA ALA A 8 -22.04 1.38 -39.01
C ALA A 8 -21.07 0.26 -38.60
N TRP A 9 -19.76 0.49 -38.76
CA TRP A 9 -18.73 -0.45 -38.30
C TRP A 9 -18.74 -0.60 -36.77
N GLY A 10 -18.95 0.48 -36.02
CA GLY A 10 -19.06 0.43 -34.56
C GLY A 10 -20.24 -0.42 -34.07
N ILE A 11 -21.39 -0.36 -34.74
CA ILE A 11 -22.57 -1.17 -34.42
C ILE A 11 -22.31 -2.65 -34.71
N VAL A 12 -21.71 -2.96 -35.87
CA VAL A 12 -21.38 -4.35 -36.26
C VAL A 12 -20.38 -4.97 -35.28
N VAL A 13 -19.34 -4.23 -34.88
CA VAL A 13 -18.36 -4.70 -33.90
C VAL A 13 -19.02 -4.94 -32.54
N ARG A 14 -19.89 -4.03 -32.07
CA ARG A 14 -20.62 -4.26 -30.81
C ARG A 14 -21.49 -5.50 -30.87
N HIS A 15 -22.23 -5.72 -31.96
CA HIS A 15 -23.06 -6.92 -32.13
C HIS A 15 -22.24 -8.22 -32.20
N ALA A 16 -21.01 -8.18 -32.71
CA ALA A 16 -20.14 -9.35 -32.78
C ALA A 16 -19.60 -9.78 -31.41
N PHE A 17 -19.44 -8.84 -30.47
CA PHE A 17 -18.90 -9.11 -29.13
C PHE A 17 -19.95 -9.10 -28.02
N MET A 18 -21.13 -8.51 -28.27
CA MET A 18 -22.26 -8.44 -27.35
C MET A 18 -23.52 -8.82 -28.14
N PRO A 19 -24.01 -10.06 -28.03
CA PRO A 19 -25.34 -10.41 -28.52
C PRO A 19 -26.37 -9.47 -27.86
N PRO A 20 -27.44 -9.07 -28.57
CA PRO A 20 -28.44 -8.20 -27.98
C PRO A 20 -29.16 -8.98 -26.87
N GLU A 21 -28.74 -8.76 -25.62
CA GLU A 21 -29.55 -9.09 -24.46
C GLU A 21 -30.82 -8.25 -24.56
N GLU A 22 -31.94 -8.94 -24.72
CA GLU A 22 -33.26 -8.36 -24.85
C GLU A 22 -33.54 -7.47 -23.64
N THR A 23 -33.59 -6.17 -23.90
CA THR A 23 -33.68 -5.09 -22.93
C THR A 23 -34.93 -5.23 -22.05
N LYS A 24 -34.77 -5.74 -20.83
CA LYS A 24 -35.62 -5.32 -19.71
C LYS A 24 -34.89 -4.21 -18.98
N ALA A 25 -35.12 -2.98 -19.44
CA ALA A 25 -34.72 -1.77 -18.72
C ALA A 25 -35.34 -1.82 -17.32
N SER A 26 -34.55 -2.21 -16.33
CA SER A 26 -34.94 -2.24 -14.93
C SER A 26 -34.35 -1.02 -14.25
N ALA A 27 -35.21 -0.16 -13.71
CA ALA A 27 -34.88 1.08 -12.99
C ALA A 27 -33.81 0.91 -11.89
N HIS A 28 -33.53 -0.32 -11.49
CA HIS A 28 -32.53 -0.69 -10.49
C HIS A 28 -31.08 -0.34 -10.88
N GLU A 29 -30.74 -0.29 -12.18
CA GLU A 29 -29.35 -0.05 -12.62
C GLU A 29 -28.97 1.46 -12.60
N THR A 30 -29.93 2.33 -12.89
CA THR A 30 -29.78 3.79 -12.75
C THR A 30 -29.67 4.24 -11.29
N ASP A 31 -30.35 3.55 -10.38
CA ASP A 31 -30.28 3.84 -8.95
C ASP A 31 -28.94 3.40 -8.34
N GLN A 32 -28.35 2.30 -8.82
CA GLN A 32 -27.00 1.90 -8.40
C GLN A 32 -25.91 2.86 -8.88
N THR A 33 -25.98 3.28 -10.14
CA THR A 33 -24.97 4.19 -10.71
C THR A 33 -25.02 5.57 -10.05
N THR A 34 -26.21 6.10 -9.75
CA THR A 34 -26.37 7.35 -9.00
C THR A 34 -25.91 7.21 -7.54
N SER A 35 -26.19 6.08 -6.89
CA SER A 35 -25.69 5.77 -5.54
C SER A 35 -24.16 5.73 -5.48
N LEU A 36 -23.50 5.12 -6.46
CA LEU A 36 -22.04 5.08 -6.55
C LEU A 36 -21.42 6.46 -6.77
N LEU A 37 -22.02 7.30 -7.61
CA LEU A 37 -21.56 8.68 -7.83
C LEU A 37 -21.68 9.52 -6.55
N GLU A 38 -22.80 9.39 -5.84
CA GLU A 38 -23.02 10.06 -4.56
C GLU A 38 -22.04 9.59 -3.48
N GLN A 39 -21.69 8.30 -3.48
CA GLN A 39 -20.67 7.77 -2.58
C GLN A 39 -19.28 8.31 -2.91
N LEU A 40 -18.90 8.37 -4.19
CA LEU A 40 -17.62 8.90 -4.63
C LEU A 40 -17.48 10.39 -4.26
N LYS A 41 -18.55 11.15 -4.42
CA LYS A 41 -18.62 12.56 -4.01
C LYS A 41 -18.44 12.74 -2.50
N ARG A 42 -19.11 11.91 -1.69
CA ARG A 42 -18.93 11.89 -0.23
C ARG A 42 -17.49 11.57 0.17
N GLN A 43 -16.87 10.60 -0.50
CA GLN A 43 -15.47 10.24 -0.23
C GLN A 43 -14.50 11.37 -0.58
N SER A 44 -14.73 12.11 -1.67
CA SER A 44 -13.91 13.28 -2.02
C SER A 44 -13.93 14.34 -0.92
N VAL A 45 -15.11 14.67 -0.40
CA VAL A 45 -15.27 15.68 0.66
C VAL A 45 -14.56 15.24 1.95
N GLN A 46 -14.63 13.95 2.30
CA GLN A 46 -13.91 13.43 3.47
C GLN A 46 -12.39 13.55 3.33
N ILE A 47 -11.87 13.31 2.12
CA ILE A 47 -10.43 13.48 1.83
C ILE A 47 -10.02 14.94 2.01
N ASP A 48 -10.82 15.90 1.51
CA ASP A 48 -10.52 17.33 1.64
C ASP A 48 -10.51 17.80 3.10
N VAL A 49 -11.48 17.33 3.91
CA VAL A 49 -11.53 17.63 5.35
C VAL A 49 -10.30 17.08 6.08
N LEU A 50 -9.89 15.85 5.78
CA LEU A 50 -8.70 15.23 6.37
C LEU A 50 -7.41 15.97 5.97
N ILE A 51 -7.32 16.43 4.72
CA ILE A 51 -6.21 17.26 4.25
C ILE A 51 -6.16 18.57 5.05
N LEU A 52 -7.29 19.24 5.22
CA LEU A 52 -7.35 20.52 5.92
C LEU A 52 -7.01 20.40 7.42
N GLN A 53 -7.52 19.38 8.10
CA GLN A 53 -7.18 19.11 9.51
C GLN A 53 -5.67 18.87 9.70
N ASN A 54 -5.02 18.21 8.74
CA ASN A 54 -3.59 17.94 8.80
C ASN A 54 -2.74 19.21 8.55
N THR A 55 -3.32 20.29 8.04
CA THR A 55 -2.62 21.57 7.83
C THR A 55 -2.72 22.54 9.01
N SER A 56 -3.56 22.29 10.01
CA SER A 56 -3.93 23.27 11.05
C SER A 56 -3.32 23.03 12.44
N LEU A 57 -2.39 22.09 12.63
CA LEU A 57 -1.73 21.87 13.93
C LEU A 57 -0.49 22.77 14.09
N PRO A 58 -0.48 23.77 15.01
CA PRO A 58 0.71 24.60 15.25
C PRO A 58 1.79 23.86 16.06
N PRO A 59 3.09 24.19 15.87
CA PRO A 59 4.25 23.44 16.36
C PRO A 59 4.64 23.63 17.84
N GLU A 60 3.82 24.27 18.68
CA GLU A 60 4.26 24.81 19.98
C GLU A 60 4.03 23.89 21.21
N MET A 61 3.52 22.67 21.05
CA MET A 61 3.22 21.78 22.20
C MET A 61 4.26 20.66 22.47
N LEU A 62 5.50 20.79 22.01
CA LEU A 62 6.51 19.71 22.11
C LEU A 62 7.80 20.08 22.87
N LEU A 63 7.75 20.99 23.84
CA LEU A 63 8.91 21.29 24.70
C LEU A 63 8.53 21.29 26.18
N SER A 64 8.18 20.11 26.71
CA SER A 64 8.39 19.79 28.13
C SER A 64 8.22 18.31 28.37
N VAL A 65 9.35 17.62 28.47
CA VAL A 65 9.69 16.62 29.51
C VAL A 65 10.92 15.89 28.99
N SER A 66 12.09 16.40 29.40
CA SER A 66 13.35 15.67 29.36
C SER A 66 13.99 15.80 30.74
N SER A 67 13.97 14.71 31.50
CA SER A 67 15.01 14.44 32.50
C SER A 67 15.05 12.92 32.78
N LEU A 68 16.22 12.31 32.52
CA LEU A 68 16.69 10.97 32.93
C LEU A 68 17.58 11.15 34.21
N PRO A 69 18.22 10.15 34.91
CA PRO A 69 18.56 8.73 34.58
C PRO A 69 18.51 7.76 35.81
N PRO A 70 19.36 6.70 35.99
CA PRO A 70 19.72 5.50 35.19
C PRO A 70 19.52 4.14 35.97
N GLY A 71 19.55 2.99 35.27
CA GLY A 71 19.74 1.68 35.92
C GLY A 71 19.59 0.47 34.98
N THR A 72 20.70 -0.18 34.63
CA THR A 72 20.81 -1.52 33.99
C THR A 72 21.12 -2.56 35.09
N PRO A 73 20.90 -3.89 34.94
CA PRO A 73 21.47 -4.74 33.86
C PRO A 73 20.57 -5.96 33.47
N PRO A 74 21.09 -7.06 32.88
CA PRO A 74 21.28 -7.29 31.45
C PRO A 74 20.41 -8.45 30.90
N GLN A 75 20.12 -8.49 29.58
CA GLN A 75 19.87 -9.68 28.72
C GLN A 75 19.03 -9.32 27.46
N PRO A 76 19.02 -10.15 26.40
CA PRO A 76 20.13 -10.68 25.62
C PRO A 76 20.15 -10.06 24.21
N VAL A 77 21.33 -10.09 23.61
CA VAL A 77 21.60 -9.64 22.24
C VAL A 77 20.85 -10.53 21.25
N LEU A 78 19.74 -10.05 20.69
CA LEU A 78 19.16 -10.62 19.46
C LEU A 78 19.27 -9.60 18.32
N LEU A 79 20.45 -9.65 17.70
CA LEU A 79 20.69 -9.43 16.27
C LEU A 79 19.85 -8.35 15.58
N ALA A 80 19.98 -7.11 16.06
CA ALA A 80 20.10 -5.98 15.13
C ALA A 80 21.50 -6.03 14.48
N THR A 81 21.81 -7.10 13.75
CA THR A 81 23.01 -7.15 12.92
C THR A 81 22.87 -6.14 11.80
N ARG A 82 23.41 -4.94 12.06
CA ARG A 82 24.05 -4.01 11.12
C ARG A 82 23.63 -4.21 9.66
N LEU A 83 22.59 -3.50 9.21
CA LEU A 83 22.51 -3.12 7.80
C LEU A 83 23.15 -1.74 7.59
N LYS A 84 24.44 -1.63 7.93
CA LYS A 84 25.31 -0.63 7.30
C LYS A 84 25.76 -1.20 5.95
N LYS A 85 24.88 -1.15 4.95
CA LYS A 85 25.29 -1.20 3.55
C LYS A 85 24.38 -0.26 2.77
N LYS A 86 24.98 0.81 2.25
CA LYS A 86 24.35 1.75 1.33
C LYS A 86 24.12 0.98 0.02
N GLY A 87 22.98 0.31 -0.10
CA GLY A 87 22.64 -0.47 -1.29
C GLY A 87 21.59 -1.52 -0.93
N SER A 88 20.37 -1.28 -1.38
CA SER A 88 19.28 -2.27 -1.45
C SER A 88 18.70 -2.74 -0.11
N GLN A 89 17.71 -2.01 0.40
CA GLN A 89 16.80 -2.54 1.42
C GLN A 89 16.02 -3.74 0.83
N LEU A 90 15.98 -4.86 1.55
CA LEU A 90 15.18 -6.03 1.19
C LEU A 90 13.68 -5.74 1.38
N LEU A 91 12.83 -6.43 0.63
CA LEU A 91 11.38 -6.28 0.68
C LEU A 91 10.82 -6.63 2.08
N ALA A 92 11.29 -7.72 2.68
CA ALA A 92 10.91 -8.13 4.04
C ALA A 92 11.33 -7.09 5.10
N ALA A 93 12.45 -6.38 4.90
CA ALA A 93 12.85 -5.30 5.78
C ALA A 93 11.94 -4.07 5.64
N ALA A 94 11.46 -3.78 4.42
CA ALA A 94 10.44 -2.75 4.18
C ALA A 94 9.09 -3.11 4.82
N TRP A 95 8.69 -4.37 4.72
CA TRP A 95 7.52 -4.91 5.42
C TRP A 95 7.65 -4.72 6.94
N PHE A 96 8.74 -5.22 7.52
CA PHE A 96 8.99 -5.12 8.96
C PHE A 96 8.96 -3.68 9.45
N GLN A 97 9.72 -2.81 8.78
CA GLN A 97 9.79 -1.39 9.11
C GLN A 97 8.42 -0.69 9.05
N TRP A 98 7.55 -1.07 8.10
CA TRP A 98 6.23 -0.45 7.96
C TRP A 98 5.33 -0.73 9.17
N TYR A 99 5.35 -1.95 9.70
CA TYR A 99 4.45 -2.36 10.77
C TYR A 99 5.01 -2.24 12.18
N THR A 100 6.34 -2.19 12.35
CA THR A 100 6.96 -1.93 13.66
C THR A 100 7.26 -0.46 13.89
N ALA A 101 7.01 0.40 12.91
CA ALA A 101 7.03 1.84 13.13
C ALA A 101 5.85 2.23 14.05
N GLU A 102 6.14 2.52 15.33
CA GLU A 102 5.17 2.98 16.33
C GLU A 102 4.32 4.16 15.83
N PRO A 103 3.06 4.28 16.27
CA PRO A 103 2.11 5.20 15.68
C PRO A 103 2.44 6.64 16.08
N ARG A 104 2.81 7.46 15.10
CA ARG A 104 2.34 8.85 14.93
C ARG A 104 2.84 9.37 13.59
N VAL A 105 2.21 8.86 12.54
CA VAL A 105 2.51 9.26 11.18
C VAL A 105 3.96 8.89 10.82
N ILE A 106 4.16 8.78 9.55
CA ILE A 106 5.43 8.96 8.90
C ILE A 106 5.89 10.43 9.12
N ALA A 107 6.14 10.84 10.38
CA ALA A 107 6.48 12.20 10.81
C ALA A 107 7.81 12.22 11.57
N SER A 108 8.74 11.36 11.18
CA SER A 108 10.14 11.73 11.37
C SER A 108 10.51 12.69 10.23
N PRO A 109 10.83 13.97 10.50
CA PRO A 109 11.38 14.86 9.46
C PRO A 109 12.66 14.30 8.81
N ALA A 110 13.26 13.25 9.38
CA ALA A 110 14.41 12.55 8.82
C ALA A 110 14.07 11.67 7.60
N ILE A 111 12.82 11.20 7.43
CA ILE A 111 12.47 10.35 6.28
C ILE A 111 11.90 11.21 5.15
N LYS A 112 12.60 11.25 4.02
CA LYS A 112 12.15 11.95 2.82
C LYS A 112 10.81 11.40 2.32
N LYS A 113 9.91 12.29 1.90
CA LYS A 113 8.58 11.95 1.31
C LYS A 113 8.67 10.86 0.24
N THR A 114 9.70 10.89 -0.60
CA THR A 114 9.95 9.88 -1.65
C THR A 114 10.17 8.48 -1.07
N LYS A 115 11.01 8.35 -0.04
CA LYS A 115 11.31 7.07 0.59
C LYS A 115 10.07 6.46 1.26
N LEU A 116 9.20 7.30 1.78
CA LEU A 116 7.95 6.88 2.41
C LEU A 116 6.92 6.39 1.41
N TYR A 117 6.85 7.06 0.27
CA TYR A 117 6.08 6.60 -0.88
C TYR A 117 6.59 5.24 -1.36
N GLU A 118 7.91 5.08 -1.54
CA GLU A 118 8.49 3.79 -1.92
C GLU A 118 8.17 2.68 -0.92
N LEU A 119 8.35 2.95 0.37
CA LEU A 119 8.04 2.00 1.45
C LEU A 119 6.58 1.58 1.42
N ARG A 120 5.66 2.55 1.43
CA ARG A 120 4.21 2.32 1.42
C ARG A 120 3.77 1.51 0.21
N HIS A 121 4.21 1.90 -0.97
CA HIS A 121 3.81 1.21 -2.20
C HIS A 121 4.38 -0.20 -2.27
N THR A 122 5.62 -0.39 -1.86
CA THR A 122 6.21 -1.73 -1.79
C THR A 122 5.39 -2.63 -0.86
N VAL A 123 5.09 -2.19 0.36
CA VAL A 123 4.29 -2.99 1.30
C VAL A 123 2.92 -3.29 0.72
N ARG A 124 2.24 -2.31 0.10
CA ARG A 124 0.96 -2.54 -0.58
C ARG A 124 1.04 -3.61 -1.66
N TYR A 125 2.08 -3.61 -2.49
CA TYR A 125 2.28 -4.68 -3.47
C TYR A 125 2.59 -6.02 -2.80
N MET A 126 3.41 -6.05 -1.75
CA MET A 126 3.72 -7.27 -1.01
C MET A 126 2.48 -7.95 -0.42
N ILE A 127 1.50 -7.16 0.06
CA ILE A 127 0.23 -7.69 0.58
C ILE A 127 -0.51 -8.52 -0.48
N LEU A 128 -0.44 -8.13 -1.76
CA LEU A 128 -1.12 -8.86 -2.86
C LEU A 128 -0.55 -10.27 -3.05
N PHE A 129 0.69 -10.51 -2.63
CA PHE A 129 1.34 -11.81 -2.73
C PHE A 129 1.07 -12.72 -1.52
N LEU A 130 0.12 -12.36 -0.67
CA LEU A 130 -0.39 -13.20 0.41
C LEU A 130 -1.78 -13.74 -0.02
N PRO A 131 -1.85 -14.96 -0.59
CA PRO A 131 -3.07 -15.46 -1.24
C PRO A 131 -4.26 -15.64 -0.29
N LEU A 132 -4.00 -15.81 1.01
CA LEU A 132 -5.02 -15.92 2.06
C LEU A 132 -5.17 -14.62 2.86
N GLY A 133 -4.53 -13.53 2.42
CA GLY A 133 -4.35 -12.34 3.23
C GLY A 133 -3.52 -12.62 4.48
N PHE A 134 -3.74 -11.82 5.52
CA PHE A 134 -3.10 -11.96 6.82
C PHE A 134 -3.91 -11.24 7.91
N ALA A 135 -3.73 -11.70 9.15
CA ALA A 135 -4.21 -11.02 10.35
C ALA A 135 -3.00 -10.85 11.29
N LEU A 136 -2.82 -9.65 11.82
CA LEU A 136 -1.79 -9.35 12.82
C LEU A 136 -2.48 -8.71 14.02
N ASP A 137 -2.25 -9.25 15.21
CA ASP A 137 -2.68 -8.64 16.47
C ASP A 137 -1.45 -8.02 17.18
N PRO A 138 -1.35 -6.67 17.22
CA PRO A 138 -0.27 -5.97 17.92
C PRO A 138 -0.19 -6.26 19.42
N SER A 139 -1.27 -6.78 20.00
CA SER A 139 -1.36 -7.10 21.43
C SER A 139 -0.67 -8.42 21.79
N THR A 140 -0.37 -9.25 20.80
CA THR A 140 0.24 -10.56 21.02
C THR A 140 1.77 -10.42 21.20
N PRO A 141 2.38 -11.21 22.10
CA PRO A 141 3.83 -11.27 22.20
C PRO A 141 4.48 -11.83 20.91
N ALA A 142 3.72 -12.62 20.14
CA ALA A 142 4.15 -13.20 18.86
C ALA A 142 4.12 -12.21 17.68
N TYR A 143 3.57 -11.00 17.86
CA TYR A 143 3.36 -10.03 16.79
C TYR A 143 4.58 -9.85 15.89
N LYS A 144 5.77 -9.63 16.48
CA LYS A 144 6.99 -9.38 15.70
C LYS A 144 7.47 -10.60 14.92
N ASP A 145 7.28 -11.79 15.47
CA ASP A 145 7.69 -13.04 14.84
C ASP A 145 6.75 -13.41 13.68
N GLU A 146 5.44 -13.26 13.89
CA GLU A 146 4.43 -13.41 12.84
C GLU A 146 4.68 -12.43 11.68
N LEU A 147 5.04 -11.19 12.02
CA LEU A 147 5.30 -10.15 11.04
C LEU A 147 6.55 -10.42 10.20
N LEU A 148 7.60 -10.96 10.83
CA LEU A 148 8.80 -11.40 10.14
C LEU A 148 8.48 -12.54 9.18
N ALA A 149 7.83 -13.61 9.67
CA ALA A 149 7.47 -14.78 8.86
C ALA A 149 6.59 -14.41 7.66
N LEU A 150 5.62 -13.51 7.88
CA LEU A 150 4.72 -13.04 6.84
C LEU A 150 5.44 -12.14 5.82
N GLY A 151 6.35 -11.28 6.27
CA GLY A 151 7.18 -10.46 5.39
C GLY A 151 8.12 -11.28 4.52
N GLU A 152 8.71 -12.35 5.06
CA GLU A 152 9.53 -13.30 4.31
C GLU A 152 8.71 -14.08 3.28
N LYS A 153 7.53 -14.56 3.67
CA LYS A 153 6.60 -15.24 2.75
C LYS A 153 6.18 -14.33 1.60
N ALA A 154 5.77 -13.10 1.91
CA ALA A 154 5.38 -12.11 0.90
C ALA A 154 6.56 -11.76 -0.03
N GLN A 155 7.77 -11.62 0.52
CA GLN A 155 8.98 -11.41 -0.28
C GLN A 155 9.24 -12.59 -1.22
N GLY A 156 9.21 -13.83 -0.73
CA GLY A 156 9.43 -15.02 -1.55
C GLY A 156 8.45 -15.09 -2.72
N ASN A 157 7.17 -14.86 -2.44
CA ASN A 157 6.13 -14.87 -3.46
C ASN A 157 6.28 -13.73 -4.49
N ALA A 158 6.62 -12.52 -4.04
CA ALA A 158 6.86 -11.38 -4.92
C ALA A 158 8.08 -11.62 -5.84
N LEU A 159 9.18 -12.14 -5.30
CA LEU A 159 10.38 -12.46 -6.09
C LEU A 159 10.13 -13.60 -7.08
N HIS A 160 9.36 -14.61 -6.68
CA HIS A 160 8.93 -15.68 -7.58
C HIS A 160 8.11 -15.13 -8.75
N PHE A 161 7.14 -14.25 -8.47
CA PHE A 161 6.36 -13.55 -9.49
C PHE A 161 7.27 -12.75 -10.44
N LEU A 162 8.15 -11.90 -9.90
CA LEU A 162 9.05 -11.08 -10.73
C LEU A 162 9.90 -11.95 -11.66
N LYS A 163 10.44 -13.07 -11.17
CA LYS A 163 11.24 -14.00 -11.97
C LYS A 163 10.42 -14.64 -13.09
N ALA A 164 9.18 -15.04 -12.80
CA ALA A 164 8.26 -15.58 -13.81
C ALA A 164 7.92 -14.56 -14.92
N HIS A 165 8.02 -13.26 -14.60
CA HIS A 165 7.81 -12.15 -15.54
C HIS A 165 9.12 -11.53 -16.07
N GLY A 166 10.25 -12.24 -15.98
CA GLY A 166 11.53 -11.83 -16.58
C GLY A 166 12.32 -10.78 -15.81
N SER A 167 11.93 -10.47 -14.56
CA SER A 167 12.63 -9.53 -13.69
C SER A 167 13.40 -10.24 -12.58
N SER A 168 14.66 -9.87 -12.38
CA SER A 168 15.49 -10.33 -11.24
C SER A 168 15.68 -9.24 -10.18
N ALA A 169 14.75 -8.29 -10.09
CA ALA A 169 14.85 -7.15 -9.18
C ALA A 169 14.74 -7.58 -7.71
N LEU A 170 15.78 -7.29 -6.92
CA LEU A 170 15.85 -7.65 -5.48
C LEU A 170 15.77 -6.44 -4.55
N ALA A 171 16.25 -5.28 -5.01
CA ALA A 171 16.28 -4.07 -4.20
C ALA A 171 14.91 -3.38 -4.17
N LEU A 172 14.55 -2.77 -3.05
CA LEU A 172 13.27 -2.07 -2.84
C LEU A 172 12.83 -1.22 -4.05
N GLY A 173 13.67 -0.26 -4.46
CA GLY A 173 13.33 0.68 -5.55
C GLY A 173 13.19 0.00 -6.92
N THR A 174 14.06 -0.96 -7.24
CA THR A 174 13.99 -1.70 -8.51
C THR A 174 12.82 -2.69 -8.53
N ALA A 175 12.54 -3.34 -7.40
CA ALA A 175 11.42 -4.26 -7.26
C ALA A 175 10.11 -3.49 -7.38
N LEU A 176 9.99 -2.35 -6.70
CA LEU A 176 8.84 -1.45 -6.83
C LEU A 176 8.63 -0.99 -8.29
N LYS A 177 9.71 -0.70 -9.03
CA LYS A 177 9.60 -0.34 -10.45
C LYS A 177 9.14 -1.53 -11.31
N ALA A 178 9.56 -2.75 -10.99
CA ALA A 178 9.16 -3.96 -11.72
C ALA A 178 7.75 -4.46 -11.36
N LEU A 179 7.20 -4.03 -10.22
CA LEU A 179 5.84 -4.34 -9.77
C LEU A 179 4.78 -3.34 -10.27
N ARG A 180 5.19 -2.24 -10.90
CA ARG A 180 4.33 -1.23 -11.53
C ARG A 180 4.17 -1.53 -13.01
#